data_AF-A0A528TNI8-F1
#
_entry.id   AF-A0A528TNI8-F1
#
_cell.length_a   1.000
_cell.length_b   1.000
_cell.length_c   1.000
_cell.angle_alpha   90.00
_cell.angle_beta   90.00
_cell.angle_gamma   90.00
#
_symmetry.space_group_name_H-M   'P 1'
#
loop_
_entity.id
_entity.type
_entity.pdbx_description
1 polymer ?
#
loop_
_entity_poly.entity_id
_entity_poly.type
_entity_poly.pdbx_seq_one_letter_code
_entity_poly.pdbx_strand_id
1 'polypeptide(L)'
;MEKIGVQESKSPSELIDGRIAELGDWRGEMLGRLRALIRDADPDVTEEWKWRGVPVWEDAGMICTGETYKAVVKLTFAKGAALPD
;
A
#
# COMPACT_ATOMS: atom_id res chain seq x y z
N MET A 1 -11.47 -32.06 -12.41
CA MET A 1 -11.43 -30.60 -12.17
C MET A 1 -10.91 -30.40 -10.76
N GLU A 2 -9.61 -30.27 -10.60
CA GLU A 2 -8.99 -30.08 -9.29
C GLU A 2 -9.29 -28.66 -8.81
N LYS A 3 -10.03 -28.56 -7.69
CA LYS A 3 -10.13 -27.33 -6.92
C LYS A 3 -8.75 -27.09 -6.30
N ILE A 4 -7.99 -26.14 -6.86
CA ILE A 4 -6.77 -25.66 -6.23
C ILE A 4 -7.18 -24.85 -5.00
N GLY A 5 -6.58 -25.23 -3.87
CA GLY A 5 -7.01 -24.93 -2.53
C GLY A 5 -7.07 -23.46 -2.17
N VAL A 6 -7.95 -23.19 -1.22
CA VAL A 6 -7.97 -22.04 -0.33
C VAL A 6 -6.53 -21.77 0.16
N GLN A 7 -5.88 -20.75 -0.41
CA GLN A 7 -4.91 -19.98 0.37
C GLN A 7 -5.77 -19.14 1.29
N GLU A 8 -5.72 -19.39 2.60
CA GLU A 8 -6.22 -18.46 3.62
C GLU A 8 -5.70 -17.05 3.25
N SER A 9 -6.58 -16.24 2.67
CA SER A 9 -6.19 -15.09 1.89
C SER A 9 -5.85 -13.95 2.84
N LYS A 10 -4.56 -13.75 3.10
CA LYS A 10 -4.07 -12.59 3.85
C LYS A 10 -4.80 -11.34 3.37
N SER A 11 -5.32 -10.56 4.31
CA SER A 11 -5.89 -9.26 4.02
C SER A 11 -4.86 -8.35 3.34
N PRO A 12 -5.28 -7.34 2.56
CA PRO A 12 -4.36 -6.36 2.02
C PRO A 12 -3.43 -5.76 3.07
N SER A 13 -3.96 -5.45 4.27
CA SER A 13 -3.19 -4.94 5.39
C SER A 13 -2.06 -5.89 5.81
N GLU A 14 -2.34 -7.20 5.93
CA GLU A 14 -1.33 -8.21 6.26
C GLU A 14 -0.29 -8.40 5.15
N LEU A 15 -0.68 -8.23 3.89
CA LEU A 15 0.26 -8.25 2.76
C LEU A 15 1.20 -7.05 2.79
N ILE A 16 0.68 -5.86 3.13
CA ILE A 16 1.48 -4.65 3.31
C ILE A 16 2.42 -4.80 4.52
N ASP A 17 1.96 -5.36 5.63
CA ASP A 17 2.81 -5.69 6.79
C ASP A 17 3.95 -6.63 6.39
N GLY A 18 3.63 -7.70 5.66
CA GLY A 18 4.61 -8.62 5.11
C GLY A 18 5.63 -7.91 4.23
N ARG A 19 5.17 -7.04 3.33
CA ARG A 19 6.04 -6.27 2.43
C ARG A 19 7.00 -5.34 3.17
N ILE A 20 6.52 -4.67 4.21
CA ILE A 20 7.32 -3.79 5.06
C ILE A 20 8.41 -4.61 5.77
N ALA A 21 8.04 -5.76 6.35
CA ALA A 21 8.98 -6.65 7.03
C ALA A 21 10.02 -7.25 6.07
N GLU A 22 9.60 -7.69 4.88
CA GLU A 22 10.46 -8.28 3.85
C GLU A 22 11.52 -7.33 3.30
N LEU A 23 11.26 -6.01 3.32
CA LEU A 23 12.24 -5.01 2.85
C LEU A 23 13.50 -4.99 3.72
N GLY A 24 13.36 -5.20 5.03
CA GLY A 24 14.48 -5.37 5.97
C GLY A 24 15.45 -4.18 6.09
N ASP A 25 15.12 -3.03 5.50
CA ASP A 25 15.93 -1.82 5.51
C ASP A 25 15.06 -0.55 5.62
N TRP A 26 15.68 0.62 5.48
CA TRP A 26 15.05 1.94 5.61
C TRP A 26 13.80 2.12 4.74
N ARG A 27 13.66 1.37 3.64
CA ARG A 27 12.50 1.46 2.75
C ARG A 27 11.26 0.88 3.41
N GLY A 28 11.42 -0.20 4.19
CA GLY A 28 10.35 -0.77 5.00
C GLY A 28 9.89 0.22 6.06
N GLU A 29 10.83 0.81 6.80
CA GLU A 29 10.56 1.84 7.81
C GLU A 29 9.82 3.05 7.20
N MET A 30 10.29 3.54 6.06
CA MET A 30 9.67 4.67 5.37
C MET A 30 8.28 4.32 4.83
N LEU A 31 8.10 3.15 4.22
CA LEU A 31 6.79 2.70 3.75
C LEU A 31 5.79 2.56 4.91
N GLY A 32 6.23 2.00 6.05
CA GLY A 32 5.41 1.91 7.25
C GLY A 32 5.02 3.27 7.81
N ARG A 33 5.95 4.24 7.81
CA ARG A 33 5.66 5.62 8.22
C ARG A 33 4.64 6.29 7.29
N LEU A 34 4.79 6.15 5.98
CA LEU A 34 3.85 6.71 5.01
C LEU A 34 2.46 6.09 5.15
N ARG A 35 2.38 4.76 5.32
CA ARG A 35 1.13 4.06 5.59
C ARG A 35 0.43 4.60 6.84
N ALA A 36 1.17 4.80 7.92
CA ALA A 36 0.62 5.36 9.16
C ALA A 36 0.08 6.78 8.94
N LEU A 37 0.81 7.63 8.20
CA LEU A 37 0.36 8.98 7.86
C LEU A 37 -0.91 8.99 7.00
N ILE A 38 -1.03 8.07 6.03
CA ILE A 38 -2.22 7.96 5.18
C ILE A 38 -3.44 7.61 6.03
N ARG A 39 -3.31 6.64 6.94
CA ARG A 39 -4.41 6.22 7.85
C ARG A 39 -4.76 7.27 8.91
N ASP A 40 -3.81 8.11 9.30
CA ASP A 40 -4.05 9.23 10.22
C ASP A 40 -4.79 10.37 9.51
N ALA A 41 -4.41 10.67 8.27
CA ALA A 41 -5.05 11.71 7.46
C ALA A 41 -6.46 11.32 6.99
N ASP A 42 -6.69 10.04 6.74
CA ASP A 42 -7.98 9.47 6.33
C ASP A 42 -8.24 8.16 7.10
N PRO A 43 -8.98 8.20 8.21
CA PRO A 43 -9.27 7.03 9.04
C PRO A 43 -10.15 5.97 8.34
N ASP A 44 -10.90 6.37 7.32
CA ASP A 44 -11.81 5.49 6.56
C ASP A 44 -11.13 4.87 5.34
N VAL A 45 -9.86 5.22 5.09
CA VAL A 45 -9.08 4.71 3.97
C VAL A 45 -9.03 3.18 3.95
N THR A 46 -9.33 2.60 2.80
CA THR A 46 -9.20 1.18 2.56
C THR A 46 -7.83 0.87 1.97
N GLU A 47 -7.19 -0.16 2.52
CA GLU A 47 -5.92 -0.68 2.00
C GLU A 47 -6.19 -1.81 1.00
N GLU A 48 -5.50 -1.75 -0.12
CA GLU A 48 -5.63 -2.68 -1.23
C GLU A 48 -4.27 -3.21 -1.65
N TRP A 49 -4.26 -4.40 -2.23
CA TRP A 49 -3.04 -5.06 -2.73
C TRP A 49 -3.18 -5.37 -4.21
N LYS A 50 -2.63 -4.50 -5.05
CA LYS A 50 -2.84 -4.56 -6.51
C LYS A 50 -1.53 -4.87 -7.24
N TRP A 51 -1.66 -5.21 -8.51
CA TRP A 51 -0.56 -5.38 -9.47
C TRP A 51 0.66 -6.18 -8.96
N ARG A 52 0.40 -7.34 -8.37
CA ARG A 52 1.44 -8.28 -7.91
C ARG A 52 2.45 -7.67 -6.92
N GLY A 53 2.00 -6.80 -6.01
CA GLY A 53 2.89 -6.39 -4.93
C GLY A 53 2.80 -4.94 -4.49
N VAL A 54 1.81 -4.20 -4.97
CA VAL A 54 1.75 -2.75 -4.80
C VAL A 54 0.66 -2.43 -3.78
N PRO A 55 1.04 -1.89 -2.60
CA PRO A 55 0.13 -1.19 -1.71
C PRO A 55 -0.64 -0.09 -2.46
N VAL A 56 -1.95 -0.07 -2.31
CA VAL A 56 -2.83 0.98 -2.83
C VAL A 56 -3.75 1.42 -1.71
N TRP A 57 -4.00 2.73 -1.63
CA TRP A 57 -4.96 3.31 -0.69
C TRP A 57 -6.10 3.96 -1.45
N GLU A 58 -7.33 3.64 -1.03
CA GLU A 58 -8.55 4.09 -1.69
C GLU A 58 -9.57 4.61 -0.66
N ASP A 59 -10.18 5.74 -0.96
CA ASP A 59 -11.44 6.19 -0.36
C ASP A 59 -12.26 6.85 -1.47
N ALA A 60 -13.47 6.34 -1.68
CA ALA A 60 -14.35 6.69 -2.81
C ALA A 60 -13.62 6.70 -4.19
N GLY A 61 -12.55 5.89 -4.33
CA GLY A 61 -11.65 5.85 -5.48
C GLY A 61 -10.19 5.81 -5.08
N MET A 62 -9.30 5.55 -6.03
CA MET A 62 -7.86 5.43 -5.76
C MET A 62 -7.25 6.78 -5.35
N ILE A 63 -6.64 6.84 -4.17
CA ILE A 63 -5.90 8.00 -3.68
C ILE A 63 -4.47 7.93 -4.21
N CYS A 64 -3.72 6.90 -3.79
CA CYS A 64 -2.32 6.73 -4.18
C CYS A 64 -1.82 5.28 -4.13
N THR A 65 -0.68 5.05 -4.77
CA THR A 65 0.09 3.80 -4.73
C THR A 65 1.33 3.96 -3.84
N GLY A 66 1.82 2.87 -3.24
CA GLY A 66 3.02 2.84 -2.39
C GLY A 66 4.10 1.91 -2.90
N GLU A 67 4.97 2.40 -3.78
CA GLU A 67 5.98 1.58 -4.45
C GLU A 67 7.35 1.74 -3.78
N THR A 68 8.13 0.65 -3.75
CA THR A 68 9.49 0.65 -3.19
C THR A 68 10.49 0.21 -4.25
N TYR A 69 11.50 1.06 -4.48
CA TYR A 69 12.59 0.83 -5.42
C TYR A 69 13.91 0.72 -4.67
N LYS A 70 15.04 0.57 -5.39
CA LYS A 70 16.36 0.46 -4.74
C LYS A 70 16.75 1.71 -3.95
N ALA A 71 16.39 2.89 -4.45
CA ALA A 71 16.85 4.16 -3.90
C ALA A 71 15.73 5.06 -3.35
N VAL A 72 14.46 4.73 -3.62
CA VAL A 72 13.32 5.58 -3.28
C VAL A 72 12.14 4.76 -2.79
N VAL A 73 11.36 5.35 -1.90
CA VAL A 73 9.96 5.00 -1.65
C VAL A 73 9.11 6.04 -2.35
N LYS A 74 8.22 5.61 -3.25
CA LYS A 74 7.47 6.48 -4.16
C LYS A 74 5.99 6.38 -3.88
N LEU A 75 5.34 7.52 -3.66
CA LEU A 75 3.88 7.64 -3.72
C LEU A 75 3.46 8.21 -5.06
N THR A 76 2.52 7.56 -5.73
CA THR A 76 1.88 8.11 -6.95
C THR A 76 0.44 8.43 -6.64
N PHE A 77 0.07 9.72 -6.63
CA PHE A 77 -1.31 10.15 -6.41
C PHE A 77 -2.10 10.12 -7.71
N ALA A 78 -3.27 9.48 -7.71
CA ALA A 78 -4.07 9.27 -8.92
C ALA A 78 -4.54 10.59 -9.56
N LYS A 79 -4.80 11.61 -8.74
CA LYS A 79 -5.19 12.97 -9.17
C LYS A 79 -4.02 13.96 -9.15
N GLY A 80 -2.79 13.48 -9.05
CA GLY A 80 -1.60 14.33 -8.90
C GLY A 80 -1.60 15.11 -7.58
N ALA A 81 -0.83 16.21 -7.53
CA ALA A 81 -0.77 17.12 -6.39
C ALA A 81 -1.87 18.20 -6.46
N ALA A 82 -3.03 17.89 -7.04
CA ALA A 82 -4.11 18.85 -7.21
C ALA A 82 -4.69 19.23 -5.84
N LEU A 83 -4.26 20.37 -5.33
CA LEU A 83 -4.86 21.05 -4.19
C LEU A 83 -5.53 22.32 -4.73
N PRO A 84 -6.73 22.67 -4.24
CA PRO A 84 -7.24 24.02 -4.42
C PRO A 84 -6.20 25.03 -3.90
N ASP A 85 -5.96 26.10 -4.66
CA ASP A 85 -5.15 27.24 -4.20
C ASP A 85 -5.82 27.97 -3.02
#